data_AF-A0AA37M0V5-F1
#
_entry.id   AF-A0AA37M0V5-F1
#
_cell.length_a   1.000
_cell.length_b   1.000
_cell.length_c   1.000
_cell.angle_alpha   90.00
_cell.angle_beta   90.00
_cell.angle_gamma   90.00
#
_symmetry.space_group_name_H-M   'P 1'
#
loop_
_entity.id
_entity.type
_entity.pdbx_description
1 polymer ?
#
loop_
_entity_poly.entity_id
_entity_poly.type
_entity_poly.pdbx_seq_one_letter_code
_entity_poly.pdbx_strand_id
1 'polypeptide(L)'
;MAPRSEGQSAKTAHVNMMTDTVITNLPAENLRVIMRSLLAAHPNITTTFETETRNYIQDVALPVARTQRSSNPDIAWLQKTQATIRCMLGCGLSSQSIPLMTEVVTLGVRLLLDSDTTKETMLNELASIDGDIVQIMTAVEKTLLAASRTFLMDDERTLVTSLHQSLVDCRTITDEKALEYPYGRALFSTSMLLGLPLPTFDATAELGSLTQGSSESGPMEAKETFEMNGRRLPRVFSGLWQMSSPSWGSAPTSKIIAQFSKHLEAGMSAFDMADHYGDAEIIFGRFRSSYPFKDTTFAATKYCVFNPMKVTRAAVQANVAERCRRLQTDKIDLLQFHWQFKLISQKYNDPQYIEALRFLEEDPRITSLGLCNFDTEHLEAAIAHGVKIYTNQVQFSLIDSRPTVKMGKTCEKNNVKLLTYGTLCGGFLAEKWLGKGQPDLYGATVTPSQRKYYAMIRSWGSWELFQDLLRALKTVASKHNVSISNVATRWVLDFPYVGAVIVGARMGISEHTDENLASLGWALEEEDREAIEGVLKNSRRMAMFEEMGDCGGEYR
;
A
#
# COMPACT_ATOMS: atom_id res chain seq x y z
N MET A 1 6.01 29.15 -22.78
CA MET A 1 7.45 28.99 -23.11
C MET A 1 8.22 30.10 -22.41
N ALA A 2 9.00 29.78 -21.39
CA ALA A 2 9.97 30.71 -20.80
C ALA A 2 11.31 30.56 -21.55
N PRO A 3 12.08 31.64 -21.75
CA PRO A 3 13.33 31.57 -22.50
C PRO A 3 14.37 30.74 -21.75
N ARG A 4 15.11 29.90 -22.48
CA ARG A 4 16.28 29.17 -21.96
C ARG A 4 17.28 30.20 -21.45
N SER A 5 17.66 30.10 -20.17
CA SER A 5 18.78 30.86 -19.63
C SER A 5 20.07 30.40 -20.32
N GLU A 6 20.58 31.22 -21.22
CA GLU A 6 21.95 31.11 -21.72
C GLU A 6 22.93 31.33 -20.56
N GLY A 7 23.93 30.46 -20.42
CA GLY A 7 25.09 30.73 -19.57
C GLY A 7 25.28 29.84 -18.33
N GLN A 8 25.28 28.51 -18.50
CA GLN A 8 26.18 27.67 -17.68
C GLN A 8 27.00 26.82 -18.64
N SER A 9 28.33 26.93 -18.57
CA SER A 9 29.22 26.10 -19.38
C SER A 9 28.98 24.65 -18.98
N ALA A 10 28.53 23.82 -19.93
CA ALA A 10 28.42 22.38 -19.71
C ALA A 10 29.84 21.83 -19.49
N LYS A 11 30.23 21.62 -18.23
CA LYS A 11 31.37 20.76 -17.91
C LYS A 11 30.92 19.31 -18.17
N THR A 12 30.88 18.90 -19.44
CA THR A 12 30.78 17.49 -19.79
C THR A 12 32.08 16.81 -19.37
N ALA A 13 32.11 16.29 -18.14
CA ALA A 13 33.18 15.41 -17.70
C ALA A 13 32.97 14.04 -18.36
N HIS A 14 33.97 13.55 -19.08
CA HIS A 14 33.95 12.16 -19.57
C HIS A 14 33.92 11.21 -18.37
N VAL A 15 33.07 10.18 -18.44
CA VAL A 15 33.14 9.06 -17.49
C VAL A 15 34.53 8.45 -17.63
N ASN A 16 35.25 8.30 -16.52
CA ASN A 16 36.57 7.68 -16.51
C ASN A 16 36.50 6.27 -17.13
N MET A 17 37.46 5.91 -17.99
CA MET A 17 37.45 4.62 -18.69
C MET A 17 37.37 3.40 -17.76
N MET A 18 37.96 3.47 -16.56
CA MET A 18 37.85 2.41 -15.56
C MET A 18 36.42 2.29 -15.03
N THR A 19 35.75 3.42 -14.80
CA THR A 19 34.34 3.44 -14.40
C THR A 19 33.44 2.91 -15.50
N ASP A 20 33.70 3.29 -16.76
CA ASP A 20 32.95 2.80 -17.92
C ASP A 20 33.13 1.28 -18.13
N THR A 21 34.34 0.77 -17.89
CA THR A 21 34.63 -0.68 -17.90
C THR A 21 33.81 -1.40 -16.83
N VAL A 22 33.67 -0.82 -15.63
CA VAL A 22 32.82 -1.38 -14.57
C VAL A 22 31.35 -1.39 -15.01
N ILE A 23 30.83 -0.29 -15.56
CA ILE A 23 29.44 -0.21 -16.03
C ILE A 23 29.17 -1.23 -17.13
N THR A 24 30.08 -1.36 -18.09
CA THR A 24 29.96 -2.25 -19.24
C THR A 24 29.93 -3.73 -18.85
N ASN A 25 30.72 -4.13 -17.85
CA ASN A 25 30.89 -5.54 -17.49
C ASN A 25 30.00 -5.99 -16.32
N LEU A 26 29.38 -5.06 -15.58
CA LEU A 26 28.46 -5.43 -14.51
C LEU A 26 27.13 -5.95 -15.07
N PRO A 27 26.61 -7.07 -14.53
CA PRO A 27 25.26 -7.52 -14.85
C PRO A 27 24.22 -6.43 -14.54
N ALA A 28 23.16 -6.35 -15.35
CA ALA A 28 22.11 -5.34 -15.18
C ALA A 28 21.49 -5.34 -13.76
N GLU A 29 21.30 -6.51 -13.15
CA GLU A 29 20.82 -6.61 -11.77
C GLU A 29 21.78 -5.97 -10.76
N ASN A 30 23.08 -6.15 -10.95
CA ASN A 30 24.11 -5.58 -10.08
C ASN A 30 24.19 -4.06 -10.27
N LEU A 31 23.98 -3.55 -11.48
CA LEU A 31 23.85 -2.10 -11.71
C LEU A 31 22.64 -1.52 -10.98
N ARG A 32 21.49 -2.21 -10.98
CA ARG A 32 20.31 -1.79 -10.19
C ARG A 32 20.59 -1.80 -8.70
N VAL A 33 21.32 -2.80 -8.20
CA VAL A 33 21.77 -2.89 -6.81
C VAL A 33 22.62 -1.67 -6.44
N ILE A 34 23.65 -1.39 -7.23
CA ILE A 34 24.57 -0.29 -7.00
C ILE A 34 23.85 1.05 -7.07
N MET A 35 22.95 1.24 -8.05
CA MET A 35 22.15 2.47 -8.17
C MET A 35 21.27 2.70 -6.92
N ARG A 36 20.60 1.66 -6.41
CA ARG A 36 19.82 1.76 -5.16
C ARG A 36 20.70 2.12 -3.97
N SER A 37 21.89 1.52 -3.89
CA SER A 37 22.87 1.82 -2.84
C SER A 37 23.35 3.27 -2.90
N LEU A 38 23.68 3.77 -4.10
CA LEU A 38 24.08 5.16 -4.32
C LEU A 38 22.99 6.15 -3.92
N LEU A 39 21.74 5.90 -4.33
CA LEU A 39 20.60 6.77 -3.98
C LEU A 39 20.30 6.76 -2.48
N ALA A 40 20.48 5.62 -1.81
CA ALA A 40 20.31 5.51 -0.37
C ALA A 40 21.42 6.23 0.41
N ALA A 41 22.68 6.10 -0.03
CA ALA A 41 23.84 6.71 0.61
C ALA A 41 23.98 8.21 0.31
N HIS A 42 23.50 8.64 -0.87
CA HIS A 42 23.63 10.02 -1.36
C HIS A 42 22.27 10.53 -1.87
N PRO A 43 21.31 10.87 -0.98
CA PRO A 43 19.97 11.29 -1.40
C PRO A 43 19.94 12.50 -2.33
N ASN A 44 20.97 13.35 -2.27
CA ASN A 44 21.14 14.55 -3.11
C ASN A 44 21.27 14.24 -4.61
N ILE A 45 21.66 13.01 -5.01
CA ILE A 45 21.73 12.64 -6.42
C ILE A 45 20.39 12.18 -7.00
N THR A 46 19.36 12.01 -6.18
CA THR A 46 18.04 11.51 -6.61
C THR A 46 17.41 12.38 -7.70
N THR A 47 17.39 13.70 -7.50
CA THR A 47 16.81 14.64 -8.49
C THR A 47 17.60 14.66 -9.79
N THR A 48 18.92 14.46 -9.73
CA THR A 48 19.77 14.32 -10.92
C THR A 48 19.44 13.04 -11.66
N PHE A 49 19.36 11.90 -10.97
CA PHE A 49 18.96 10.62 -11.55
C PHE A 49 17.58 10.70 -12.23
N GLU A 50 16.59 11.31 -11.58
CA GLU A 50 15.26 11.51 -12.16
C GLU A 50 15.30 12.40 -13.42
N THR A 51 16.15 13.43 -13.42
CA THR A 51 16.31 14.34 -14.55
C THR A 51 16.97 13.65 -15.74
N GLU A 52 18.07 12.92 -15.52
CA GLU A 52 18.71 12.14 -16.59
C GLU A 52 17.81 11.02 -17.11
N THR A 53 16.99 10.43 -16.22
CA THR A 53 15.97 9.46 -16.63
C THR A 53 14.92 10.11 -17.53
N ARG A 54 14.46 11.33 -17.23
CA ARG A 54 13.54 12.09 -18.11
C ARG A 54 14.16 12.35 -19.47
N ASN A 55 15.42 12.78 -19.52
CA ASN A 55 16.14 13.04 -20.77
C ASN A 55 16.23 11.76 -21.62
N TYR A 56 16.71 10.65 -21.03
CA TYR A 56 16.77 9.35 -21.70
C TYR A 56 15.40 8.89 -22.24
N ILE A 57 14.35 9.06 -21.44
CA ILE A 57 12.98 8.70 -21.82
C ILE A 57 12.54 9.50 -23.05
N GLN A 58 12.73 10.82 -23.04
CA GLN A 58 12.32 11.72 -24.11
C GLN A 58 13.12 11.48 -25.41
N ASP A 59 14.44 11.31 -25.27
CA ASP A 59 15.35 11.25 -26.41
C ASP A 59 15.47 9.85 -27.02
N VAL A 60 15.25 8.79 -26.21
CA VAL A 60 15.52 7.41 -26.62
C VAL A 60 14.29 6.52 -26.42
N ALA A 61 13.78 6.39 -25.19
CA ALA A 61 12.80 5.34 -24.89
C ALA A 61 11.45 5.56 -25.58
N LEU A 62 10.91 6.79 -25.58
CA LEU A 62 9.63 7.11 -26.25
C LEU A 62 9.72 6.94 -27.78
N PRO A 63 10.73 7.49 -28.47
CA PRO A 63 10.91 7.26 -29.90
C PRO A 63 10.97 5.77 -30.25
N VAL A 64 11.70 4.96 -29.46
CA VAL A 64 11.77 3.50 -29.66
C VAL A 64 10.41 2.84 -29.46
N ALA A 65 9.69 3.16 -28.37
CA ALA A 65 8.37 2.60 -28.12
C ALA A 65 7.37 2.92 -29.25
N ARG A 66 7.45 4.14 -29.82
CA ARG A 66 6.60 4.60 -30.93
C ARG A 66 6.96 4.00 -32.29
N THR A 67 8.25 3.75 -32.54
CA THR A 67 8.74 3.20 -33.81
C THR A 67 8.63 1.68 -33.90
N GLN A 68 8.74 0.97 -32.76
CA GLN A 68 8.45 -0.47 -32.66
C GLN A 68 6.97 -0.83 -32.82
N ARG A 69 6.13 0.16 -33.19
CA ARG A 69 4.69 0.03 -33.48
C ARG A 69 4.39 -0.71 -34.79
N SER A 70 5.23 -1.63 -35.24
CA SER A 70 5.13 -2.24 -36.57
C SER A 70 4.42 -3.60 -36.56
N SER A 71 3.22 -3.60 -37.13
CA SER A 71 2.45 -4.72 -37.72
C SER A 71 1.98 -5.91 -36.86
N ASN A 72 2.64 -6.29 -35.75
CA ASN A 72 2.15 -7.37 -34.89
C ASN A 72 2.60 -7.18 -33.42
N PRO A 73 1.85 -6.43 -32.60
CA PRO A 73 2.20 -6.25 -31.19
C PRO A 73 2.01 -7.56 -30.45
N ASP A 74 3.03 -8.01 -29.73
CA ASP A 74 3.02 -9.21 -28.88
C ASP A 74 3.12 -8.81 -27.39
N ILE A 75 3.12 -9.80 -26.51
CA ILE A 75 3.30 -9.59 -25.06
C ILE A 75 4.61 -8.84 -24.76
N ALA A 76 5.69 -9.13 -25.50
CA ALA A 76 7.00 -8.55 -25.23
C ALA A 76 7.02 -7.03 -25.49
N TRP A 77 6.36 -6.58 -26.56
CA TRP A 77 6.16 -5.16 -26.82
C TRP A 77 5.35 -4.49 -25.72
N LEU A 78 4.27 -5.14 -25.27
CA LEU A 78 3.40 -4.62 -24.21
C LEU A 78 4.17 -4.45 -22.89
N GLN A 79 4.94 -5.45 -22.47
CA GLN A 79 5.79 -5.41 -21.27
C GLN A 79 6.87 -4.31 -21.36
N LYS A 80 7.54 -4.18 -22.51
CA LYS A 80 8.58 -3.15 -22.72
C LYS A 80 8.00 -1.73 -22.71
N THR A 81 6.83 -1.55 -23.31
CA THR A 81 6.13 -0.26 -23.33
C THR A 81 5.60 0.09 -21.94
N GLN A 82 5.04 -0.88 -21.22
CA GLN A 82 4.64 -0.73 -19.83
C GLN A 82 5.83 -0.34 -18.93
N ALA A 83 6.99 -0.97 -19.10
CA ALA A 83 8.20 -0.60 -18.35
C ALA A 83 8.61 0.86 -18.61
N THR A 84 8.51 1.33 -19.86
CA THR A 84 8.77 2.74 -20.22
C THR A 84 7.78 3.67 -19.52
N ILE A 85 6.49 3.33 -19.52
CA ILE A 85 5.46 4.12 -18.82
C ILE A 85 5.72 4.17 -17.31
N ARG A 86 6.14 3.06 -16.70
CA ARG A 86 6.51 3.03 -15.27
C ARG A 86 7.71 3.93 -14.98
N CYS A 87 8.71 3.97 -15.87
CA CYS A 87 9.81 4.92 -15.74
C CYS A 87 9.32 6.37 -15.87
N MET A 88 8.41 6.67 -16.80
CA MET A 88 7.79 8.00 -16.93
C MET A 88 7.06 8.41 -15.64
N LEU A 89 6.25 7.52 -15.07
CA LEU A 89 5.57 7.76 -13.80
C LEU A 89 6.57 8.02 -12.66
N GLY A 90 7.62 7.21 -12.57
CA GLY A 90 8.65 7.31 -11.54
C GLY A 90 9.46 8.62 -11.58
N CYS A 91 9.53 9.30 -12.73
CA CYS A 91 10.24 10.58 -12.89
C CYS A 91 9.30 11.79 -13.10
N GLY A 92 8.01 11.65 -12.78
CA GLY A 92 7.04 12.75 -12.75
C GLY A 92 6.42 13.10 -14.11
N LEU A 93 6.49 12.22 -15.09
CA LEU A 93 5.89 12.38 -16.43
C LEU A 93 4.51 11.70 -16.54
N SER A 94 3.68 11.81 -15.51
CA SER A 94 2.40 11.08 -15.40
C SER A 94 1.40 11.47 -16.51
N SER A 95 1.17 12.76 -16.74
CA SER A 95 0.24 13.19 -17.80
C SER A 95 0.79 12.85 -19.19
N GLN A 96 2.09 12.95 -19.39
CA GLN A 96 2.76 12.66 -20.66
C GLN A 96 2.77 11.17 -21.02
N SER A 97 2.55 10.27 -20.06
CA SER A 97 2.48 8.83 -20.32
C SER A 97 1.10 8.38 -20.82
N ILE A 98 0.04 9.19 -20.60
CA ILE A 98 -1.35 8.85 -20.94
C ILE A 98 -1.52 8.46 -22.42
N PRO A 99 -0.95 9.18 -23.42
CA PRO A 99 -1.07 8.77 -24.82
C PRO A 99 -0.50 7.36 -25.08
N LEU A 100 0.69 7.07 -24.54
CA LEU A 100 1.32 5.76 -24.71
C LEU A 100 0.53 4.66 -23.99
N MET A 101 -0.04 4.98 -22.81
CA MET A 101 -0.91 4.06 -22.08
C MET A 101 -2.23 3.79 -22.84
N THR A 102 -2.79 4.79 -23.52
CA THR A 102 -4.00 4.64 -24.35
C THR A 102 -3.76 3.62 -25.49
N GLU A 103 -2.57 3.63 -26.08
CA GLU A 103 -2.16 2.62 -27.07
C GLU A 103 -2.06 1.22 -26.45
N VAL A 104 -1.42 1.11 -25.28
CA VAL A 104 -1.30 -0.16 -24.53
C VAL A 104 -2.67 -0.76 -24.20
N VAL A 105 -3.63 0.05 -23.74
CA VAL A 105 -5.01 -0.38 -23.45
C VAL A 105 -5.66 -1.03 -24.66
N THR A 106 -5.64 -0.32 -25.80
CA THR A 106 -6.29 -0.74 -27.03
C THR A 106 -5.66 -2.03 -27.58
N LEU A 107 -4.32 -2.13 -27.56
CA LEU A 107 -3.61 -3.29 -28.06
C LEU A 107 -3.71 -4.49 -27.12
N GLY A 108 -3.77 -4.27 -25.81
CA GLY A 108 -3.92 -5.33 -24.83
C GLY A 108 -5.20 -6.15 -25.03
N VAL A 109 -6.33 -5.49 -25.32
CA VAL A 109 -7.59 -6.21 -25.62
C VAL A 109 -7.54 -6.91 -26.97
N ARG A 110 -6.85 -6.35 -27.98
CA ARG A 110 -6.64 -7.08 -29.25
C ARG A 110 -5.86 -8.37 -29.04
N LEU A 111 -4.81 -8.34 -28.21
CA LEU A 111 -4.04 -9.53 -27.83
C LEU A 111 -4.86 -10.54 -27.04
N LEU A 112 -5.80 -10.09 -26.20
CA LEU A 112 -6.72 -10.98 -25.49
C LEU A 112 -7.65 -11.75 -26.44
N LEU A 113 -7.94 -11.20 -27.62
CA LEU A 113 -8.73 -11.84 -28.66
C LEU A 113 -7.93 -12.83 -29.52
N ASP A 114 -6.60 -12.79 -29.46
CA ASP A 114 -5.72 -13.65 -30.24
C ASP A 114 -5.72 -15.09 -29.69
N SER A 115 -5.79 -16.08 -30.58
CA SER A 115 -5.88 -17.50 -30.24
C SER A 115 -4.56 -18.11 -29.76
N ASP A 116 -3.42 -17.48 -30.06
CA ASP A 116 -2.09 -18.06 -29.82
C ASP A 116 -1.54 -17.76 -28.42
N THR A 117 -2.25 -16.96 -27.61
CA THR A 117 -1.81 -16.61 -26.26
C THR A 117 -2.67 -17.26 -25.19
N THR A 118 -2.05 -17.80 -24.13
CA THR A 118 -2.79 -18.32 -22.98
C THR A 118 -3.58 -17.20 -22.30
N LYS A 119 -4.92 -17.30 -22.34
CA LYS A 119 -5.85 -16.29 -21.79
C LYS A 119 -5.52 -15.85 -20.37
N GLU A 120 -5.08 -16.78 -19.50
CA GLU A 120 -4.71 -16.45 -18.13
C GLU A 120 -3.47 -15.54 -18.02
N THR A 121 -2.43 -15.81 -18.82
CA THR A 121 -1.22 -14.96 -18.84
C THR A 121 -1.57 -13.55 -19.29
N MET A 122 -2.39 -13.42 -20.33
CA MET A 122 -2.87 -12.11 -20.77
C MET A 122 -3.68 -11.40 -19.71
N LEU A 123 -4.63 -12.06 -19.06
CA LEU A 123 -5.44 -11.43 -18.02
C LEU A 123 -4.59 -10.89 -16.87
N ASN A 124 -3.52 -11.59 -16.48
CA ASN A 124 -2.58 -11.09 -15.46
C ASN A 124 -1.79 -9.86 -15.94
N GLU A 125 -1.31 -9.86 -17.19
CA GLU A 125 -0.63 -8.70 -17.80
C GLU A 125 -1.57 -7.49 -17.93
N LEU A 126 -2.81 -7.71 -18.36
CA LEU A 126 -3.80 -6.64 -18.48
C LEU A 126 -4.24 -6.13 -17.10
N ALA A 127 -4.30 -6.99 -16.08
CA ALA A 127 -4.54 -6.55 -14.69
C ALA A 127 -3.38 -5.70 -14.15
N SER A 128 -2.14 -5.99 -14.56
CA SER A 128 -0.97 -5.16 -14.26
C SER A 128 -1.08 -3.78 -14.92
N ILE A 129 -1.54 -3.72 -16.18
CA ILE A 129 -1.83 -2.46 -16.91
C ILE A 129 -2.96 -1.67 -16.24
N ASP A 130 -4.06 -2.34 -15.88
CA ASP A 130 -5.21 -1.74 -15.21
C ASP A 130 -4.77 -1.04 -13.91
N GLY A 131 -3.91 -1.69 -13.13
CA GLY A 131 -3.30 -1.09 -11.93
C GLY A 131 -2.38 0.09 -12.22
N ASP A 132 -1.56 0.03 -13.28
CA ASP A 132 -0.70 1.15 -13.69
C ASP A 132 -1.53 2.38 -14.11
N ILE A 133 -2.69 2.18 -14.78
CA ILE A 133 -3.59 3.28 -15.14
C ILE A 133 -4.13 3.97 -13.88
N VAL A 134 -4.52 3.21 -12.86
CA VAL A 134 -4.95 3.81 -11.59
C VAL A 134 -3.84 4.64 -10.95
N GLN A 135 -2.58 4.17 -11.02
CA GLN A 135 -1.46 4.97 -10.53
C GLN A 135 -1.26 6.27 -11.31
N ILE A 136 -1.40 6.22 -12.64
CA ILE A 136 -1.33 7.42 -13.48
C ILE A 136 -2.43 8.41 -13.07
N MET A 137 -3.68 7.95 -12.92
CA MET A 137 -4.79 8.80 -12.50
C MET A 137 -4.56 9.38 -11.10
N THR A 138 -4.08 8.57 -10.15
CA THR A 138 -3.73 9.01 -8.79
C THR A 138 -2.63 10.08 -8.81
N ALA A 139 -1.61 9.92 -9.66
CA ALA A 139 -0.52 10.89 -9.79
C ALA A 139 -0.99 12.21 -10.44
N VAL A 140 -1.89 12.14 -11.43
CA VAL A 140 -2.54 13.32 -12.01
C VAL A 140 -3.35 14.05 -10.94
N GLU A 141 -4.20 13.34 -10.19
CA GLU A 141 -5.00 13.92 -9.10
C GLU A 141 -4.12 14.59 -8.03
N LYS A 142 -3.05 13.94 -7.60
CA LYS A 142 -2.08 14.53 -6.66
C LYS A 142 -1.45 15.81 -7.21
N THR A 143 -1.18 15.87 -8.50
CA THR A 143 -0.65 17.07 -9.15
C THR A 143 -1.66 18.21 -9.16
N LEU A 144 -2.96 17.91 -9.33
CA LEU A 144 -4.04 18.90 -9.18
C LEU A 144 -4.07 19.46 -7.76
N LEU A 145 -4.09 18.58 -6.76
CA LEU A 145 -4.14 18.97 -5.35
C LEU A 145 -2.93 19.79 -4.92
N ALA A 146 -1.73 19.41 -5.36
CA ALA A 146 -0.50 20.18 -5.11
C ALA A 146 -0.56 21.58 -5.73
N ALA A 147 -1.24 21.72 -6.88
CA ALA A 147 -1.52 23.00 -7.52
C ALA A 147 -2.75 23.74 -6.95
N SER A 148 -3.36 23.23 -5.87
CA SER A 148 -4.61 23.74 -5.29
C SER A 148 -5.78 23.79 -6.30
N ARG A 149 -5.82 22.84 -7.23
CA ARG A 149 -6.87 22.67 -8.25
C ARG A 149 -7.75 21.46 -7.91
N THR A 150 -9.03 21.56 -8.23
CA THR A 150 -10.01 20.47 -8.11
C THR A 150 -10.49 19.93 -9.46
N PHE A 151 -9.96 20.48 -10.56
CA PHE A 151 -10.34 20.12 -11.92
C PHE A 151 -9.12 20.09 -12.85
N LEU A 152 -9.20 19.24 -13.87
CA LEU A 152 -8.23 19.14 -14.95
C LEU A 152 -8.25 20.39 -15.84
N MET A 153 -7.08 20.85 -16.30
CA MET A 153 -6.98 21.81 -17.42
C MET A 153 -7.46 21.16 -18.72
N ASP A 154 -7.70 21.97 -19.76
CA ASP A 154 -8.22 21.47 -21.05
C ASP A 154 -7.32 20.42 -21.71
N ASP A 155 -6.00 20.59 -21.64
CA ASP A 155 -5.02 19.62 -22.17
C ASP A 155 -5.01 18.32 -21.36
N GLU A 156 -4.94 18.42 -20.03
CA GLU A 156 -5.03 17.27 -19.11
C GLU A 156 -6.37 16.52 -19.28
N ARG A 157 -7.48 17.25 -19.38
CA ARG A 157 -8.82 16.71 -19.60
C ARG A 157 -8.91 15.98 -20.94
N THR A 158 -8.34 16.53 -22.00
CA THR A 158 -8.32 15.90 -23.32
C THR A 158 -7.59 14.56 -23.26
N LEU A 159 -6.45 14.50 -22.59
CA LEU A 159 -5.67 13.26 -22.41
C LEU A 159 -6.48 12.20 -21.64
N VAL A 160 -7.04 12.56 -20.50
CA VAL A 160 -7.82 11.62 -19.66
C VAL A 160 -9.10 11.17 -20.39
N THR A 161 -9.75 12.06 -21.12
CA THR A 161 -10.95 11.74 -21.92
C THR A 161 -10.62 10.75 -23.03
N SER A 162 -9.49 10.93 -23.72
CA SER A 162 -9.04 9.99 -24.76
C SER A 162 -8.80 8.59 -24.19
N LEU A 163 -8.11 8.50 -23.05
CA LEU A 163 -7.90 7.21 -22.37
C LEU A 163 -9.22 6.58 -21.92
N HIS A 164 -10.12 7.39 -21.36
CA HIS A 164 -11.45 6.93 -20.94
C HIS A 164 -12.26 6.36 -22.10
N GLN A 165 -12.26 7.04 -23.26
CA GLN A 165 -12.96 6.54 -24.44
C GLN A 165 -12.39 5.20 -24.90
N SER A 166 -11.06 5.04 -24.95
CA SER A 166 -10.45 3.75 -25.30
C SER A 166 -10.81 2.62 -24.31
N LEU A 167 -10.97 2.94 -23.02
CA LEU A 167 -11.43 1.98 -22.02
C LEU A 167 -12.89 1.54 -22.30
N VAL A 168 -13.77 2.48 -22.66
CA VAL A 168 -15.17 2.21 -23.02
C VAL A 168 -15.26 1.37 -24.30
N ASP A 169 -14.47 1.72 -25.31
CA ASP A 169 -14.41 0.96 -26.58
C ASP A 169 -13.94 -0.48 -26.33
N CYS A 170 -12.91 -0.64 -25.50
CA CYS A 170 -12.42 -1.95 -25.06
C CYS A 170 -13.50 -2.77 -24.33
N ARG A 171 -14.33 -2.13 -23.49
CA ARG A 171 -15.43 -2.79 -22.79
C ARG A 171 -16.47 -3.31 -23.76
N THR A 172 -16.85 -2.49 -24.72
CA THR A 172 -17.80 -2.87 -25.78
C THR A 172 -17.30 -4.12 -26.52
N ILE A 173 -16.02 -4.15 -26.87
CA ILE A 173 -15.39 -5.31 -27.53
C ILE A 173 -15.42 -6.56 -26.65
N THR A 174 -15.07 -6.47 -25.36
CA THR A 174 -15.08 -7.64 -24.47
C THR A 174 -16.50 -8.14 -24.22
N ASP A 175 -17.48 -7.24 -24.08
CA ASP A 175 -18.88 -7.59 -23.87
C ASP A 175 -19.46 -8.34 -25.09
N GLU A 176 -19.20 -7.83 -26.32
CA GLU A 176 -19.60 -8.50 -27.58
C GLU A 176 -19.00 -9.91 -27.73
N LYS A 177 -17.84 -10.16 -27.12
CA LYS A 177 -17.12 -11.43 -27.16
C LYS A 177 -17.36 -12.31 -25.92
N ALA A 178 -18.19 -11.85 -24.99
CA ALA A 178 -18.43 -12.50 -23.70
C ALA A 178 -17.12 -12.83 -22.95
N LEU A 179 -16.16 -11.90 -22.96
CA LEU A 179 -14.90 -11.98 -22.25
C LEU A 179 -14.94 -11.14 -20.97
N GLU A 180 -14.17 -11.57 -19.96
CA GLU A 180 -13.93 -10.76 -18.76
C GLU A 180 -13.27 -9.43 -19.15
N TYR A 181 -13.86 -8.32 -18.71
CA TYR A 181 -13.32 -6.99 -18.98
C TYR A 181 -12.11 -6.68 -18.07
N PRO A 182 -10.90 -6.48 -18.64
CA PRO A 182 -9.68 -6.42 -17.84
C PRO A 182 -9.42 -5.05 -17.19
N TYR A 183 -10.12 -3.99 -17.60
CA TYR A 183 -9.80 -2.60 -17.22
C TYR A 183 -10.85 -1.94 -16.32
N GLY A 184 -11.55 -2.74 -15.51
CA GLY A 184 -12.63 -2.27 -14.65
C GLY A 184 -12.20 -1.14 -13.71
N ARG A 185 -10.96 -1.16 -13.19
CA ARG A 185 -10.46 -0.21 -12.19
C ARG A 185 -10.01 1.10 -12.83
N ALA A 186 -9.36 1.01 -13.99
CA ALA A 186 -9.01 2.12 -14.85
C ALA A 186 -10.26 2.89 -15.30
N LEU A 187 -11.31 2.18 -15.73
CA LEU A 187 -12.56 2.80 -16.15
C LEU A 187 -13.21 3.57 -15.00
N PHE A 188 -13.21 3.02 -13.78
CA PHE A 188 -13.69 3.74 -12.60
C PHE A 188 -12.88 5.00 -12.31
N SER A 189 -11.56 4.87 -12.27
CA SER A 189 -10.64 5.95 -11.88
C SER A 189 -10.70 7.11 -12.87
N THR A 190 -10.77 6.82 -14.18
CA THR A 190 -10.96 7.85 -15.21
C THR A 190 -12.33 8.51 -15.10
N SER A 191 -13.40 7.75 -14.85
CA SER A 191 -14.75 8.29 -14.64
C SER A 191 -14.80 9.26 -13.45
N MET A 192 -14.21 8.86 -12.32
CA MET A 192 -14.13 9.69 -11.11
C MET A 192 -13.38 11.00 -11.37
N LEU A 193 -12.24 10.95 -12.06
CA LEU A 193 -11.41 12.13 -12.32
C LEU A 193 -12.07 13.09 -13.32
N LEU A 194 -12.85 12.56 -14.27
CA LEU A 194 -13.59 13.36 -15.25
C LEU A 194 -14.92 13.90 -14.70
N GLY A 195 -15.41 13.39 -13.56
CA GLY A 195 -16.73 13.72 -13.01
C GLY A 195 -17.87 13.06 -13.79
N LEU A 196 -17.63 11.90 -14.40
CA LEU A 196 -18.62 11.12 -15.14
C LEU A 196 -19.38 10.15 -14.22
N PRO A 197 -20.58 9.68 -14.64
CA PRO A 197 -21.27 8.60 -13.94
C PRO A 197 -20.36 7.39 -13.72
N LEU A 198 -20.36 6.86 -12.50
CA LEU A 198 -19.50 5.73 -12.15
C LEU A 198 -20.03 4.45 -12.80
N PRO A 199 -19.17 3.60 -13.38
CA PRO A 199 -19.59 2.32 -13.93
C PRO A 199 -20.27 1.47 -12.84
N THR A 200 -21.51 1.04 -13.11
CA THR A 200 -22.23 0.11 -12.25
C THR A 200 -21.53 -1.24 -12.24
N PHE A 201 -21.32 -1.79 -11.05
CA PHE A 201 -20.80 -3.14 -10.88
C PHE A 201 -21.97 -4.12 -10.97
N ASP A 202 -22.01 -4.90 -12.05
CA ASP A 202 -22.94 -6.02 -12.14
C ASP A 202 -22.29 -7.23 -11.46
N ALA A 203 -22.62 -7.41 -10.19
CA ALA A 203 -22.15 -8.52 -9.39
C ALA A 203 -22.46 -9.86 -10.07
N THR A 204 -23.63 -10.04 -10.68
CA THR A 204 -24.00 -11.28 -11.35
C THR A 204 -23.21 -11.57 -12.63
N ALA A 205 -22.83 -10.54 -13.38
CA ALA A 205 -22.03 -10.68 -14.60
C ALA A 205 -20.51 -10.73 -14.32
N GLU A 206 -20.00 -9.91 -13.38
CA GLU A 206 -18.57 -9.83 -13.03
C GLU A 206 -18.14 -10.88 -11.98
N LEU A 207 -19.08 -11.47 -11.20
CA LEU A 207 -18.83 -12.60 -10.29
C LEU A 207 -19.17 -13.98 -10.88
N GLY A 208 -19.35 -14.11 -12.20
CA GLY A 208 -19.78 -15.36 -12.85
C GLY A 208 -19.24 -16.64 -12.19
N SER A 209 -20.14 -17.59 -11.91
CA SER A 209 -20.00 -18.89 -11.21
C SER A 209 -19.32 -18.93 -9.82
N LEU A 210 -18.70 -17.86 -9.32
CA LEU A 210 -18.14 -17.83 -7.95
C LEU A 210 -19.22 -17.92 -6.87
N THR A 211 -20.46 -17.56 -7.20
CA THR A 211 -21.65 -17.72 -6.35
C THR A 211 -22.44 -19.00 -6.64
N GLN A 212 -22.08 -19.79 -7.65
CA GLN A 212 -22.78 -21.05 -7.97
C GLN A 212 -22.25 -22.27 -7.20
N GLY A 213 -21.37 -22.07 -6.21
CA GLY A 213 -20.82 -23.15 -5.39
C GLY A 213 -20.51 -22.80 -3.93
N SER A 214 -20.52 -21.53 -3.53
CA SER A 214 -20.54 -21.18 -2.11
C SER A 214 -21.96 -21.33 -1.59
N SER A 215 -22.16 -22.23 -0.63
CA SER A 215 -23.39 -22.28 0.16
C SER A 215 -23.73 -20.88 0.67
N GLU A 216 -25.02 -20.62 0.91
CA GLU A 216 -25.54 -19.47 1.68
C GLU A 216 -25.04 -19.41 3.14
N SER A 217 -23.83 -19.89 3.43
CA SER A 217 -23.16 -19.63 4.69
C SER A 217 -22.81 -18.14 4.72
N GLY A 218 -23.56 -17.39 5.54
CA GLY A 218 -23.19 -16.02 5.88
C GLY A 218 -21.78 -15.94 6.46
N PRO A 219 -21.26 -14.71 6.65
CA PRO A 219 -19.90 -14.50 7.17
C PRO A 219 -19.70 -15.25 8.50
N MET A 220 -18.56 -15.90 8.66
CA MET A 220 -18.21 -16.60 9.89
C MET A 220 -17.90 -15.58 10.99
N GLU A 221 -18.29 -15.88 12.23
CA GLU A 221 -17.87 -15.07 13.37
C GLU A 221 -16.35 -15.16 13.57
N ALA A 222 -15.73 -14.02 13.89
CA ALA A 222 -14.31 -13.97 14.16
C ALA A 222 -13.96 -14.74 15.44
N LYS A 223 -12.92 -15.58 15.36
CA LYS A 223 -12.47 -16.46 16.47
C LYS A 223 -12.09 -15.70 17.75
N GLU A 224 -11.47 -14.53 17.61
CA GLU A 224 -11.22 -13.59 18.70
C GLU A 224 -11.62 -12.19 18.26
N THR A 225 -12.16 -11.41 19.20
CA THR A 225 -12.66 -10.06 18.94
C THR A 225 -12.25 -9.05 20.01
N PHE A 226 -12.37 -7.77 19.70
CA PHE A 226 -12.29 -6.66 20.65
C PHE A 226 -13.45 -5.69 20.45
N GLU A 227 -13.79 -4.91 21.47
CA GLU A 227 -14.86 -3.92 21.41
C GLU A 227 -14.29 -2.53 21.09
N MET A 228 -14.92 -1.83 20.14
CA MET A 228 -14.60 -0.45 19.75
C MET A 228 -15.87 0.28 19.35
N ASN A 229 -16.17 1.41 20.02
CA ASN A 229 -17.35 2.24 19.72
C ASN A 229 -18.67 1.44 19.66
N GLY A 230 -18.86 0.49 20.60
CA GLY A 230 -20.04 -0.38 20.64
C GLY A 230 -20.10 -1.44 19.54
N ARG A 231 -19.03 -1.63 18.75
CA ARG A 231 -18.90 -2.69 17.76
C ARG A 231 -17.85 -3.71 18.19
N ARG A 232 -18.19 -4.97 17.98
CA ARG A 232 -17.27 -6.11 18.09
C ARG A 232 -16.52 -6.32 16.79
N LEU A 233 -15.19 -6.26 16.83
CA LEU A 233 -14.32 -6.33 15.66
C LEU A 233 -13.33 -7.49 15.77
N PRO A 234 -12.95 -8.14 14.65
CA PRO A 234 -11.95 -9.21 14.65
C PRO A 234 -10.58 -8.69 15.12
N ARG A 235 -9.79 -9.54 15.79
CA ARG A 235 -8.42 -9.15 16.21
C ARG A 235 -7.37 -9.23 15.10
N VAL A 236 -7.76 -9.64 13.89
CA VAL A 236 -6.90 -9.66 12.70
C VAL A 236 -7.59 -8.86 11.60
N PHE A 237 -6.92 -7.81 11.13
CA PHE A 237 -7.39 -6.96 10.04
C PHE A 237 -6.58 -7.28 8.77
N SER A 238 -7.25 -7.28 7.62
CA SER A 238 -6.59 -7.39 6.32
C SER A 238 -6.07 -6.03 5.86
N GLY A 239 -4.75 -5.85 5.83
CA GLY A 239 -4.10 -4.65 5.33
C GLY A 239 -3.92 -4.68 3.82
N LEU A 240 -4.52 -3.71 3.12
CA LEU A 240 -4.56 -3.62 1.65
C LEU A 240 -3.42 -2.78 1.05
N TRP A 241 -2.38 -2.46 1.82
CA TRP A 241 -1.25 -1.63 1.37
C TRP A 241 -0.50 -2.20 0.14
N GLN A 242 -0.56 -3.52 -0.08
CA GLN A 242 0.02 -4.17 -1.26
C GLN A 242 -0.76 -3.88 -2.54
N MET A 243 -1.97 -3.33 -2.45
CA MET A 243 -2.72 -2.82 -3.61
C MET A 243 -2.27 -1.41 -4.03
N SER A 244 -1.34 -0.80 -3.29
CA SER A 244 -0.76 0.51 -3.66
C SER A 244 -0.03 0.52 -5.00
N SER A 245 0.49 -0.64 -5.43
CA SER A 245 1.26 -0.72 -6.66
C SER A 245 1.33 -2.10 -7.28
N PRO A 246 1.28 -2.21 -8.63
CA PRO A 246 1.63 -3.43 -9.35
C PRO A 246 3.03 -3.98 -9.02
N SER A 247 3.92 -3.18 -8.44
CA SER A 247 5.20 -3.64 -7.89
C SER A 247 5.07 -4.69 -6.79
N TRP A 248 3.90 -4.79 -6.15
CA TRP A 248 3.55 -5.84 -5.18
C TRP A 248 2.83 -7.03 -5.82
N GLY A 249 2.77 -7.06 -7.15
CA GLY A 249 1.95 -7.95 -7.95
C GLY A 249 0.60 -7.32 -8.31
N SER A 250 -0.09 -7.94 -9.26
CA SER A 250 -1.44 -7.55 -9.67
C SER A 250 -2.25 -8.80 -9.94
N ALA A 251 -3.56 -8.69 -9.76
CA ALA A 251 -4.51 -9.73 -10.06
C ALA A 251 -5.75 -9.13 -10.74
N PRO A 252 -6.45 -9.90 -11.58
CA PRO A 252 -7.76 -9.52 -12.09
C PRO A 252 -8.72 -9.14 -10.95
N THR A 253 -9.62 -8.19 -11.23
CA THR A 253 -10.60 -7.70 -10.26
C THR A 253 -11.45 -8.83 -9.70
N SER A 254 -11.84 -9.80 -10.54
CA SER A 254 -12.57 -11.00 -10.13
C SER A 254 -11.85 -11.82 -9.05
N LYS A 255 -10.54 -12.07 -9.22
CA LYS A 255 -9.71 -12.78 -8.22
C LYS A 255 -9.59 -12.01 -6.91
N ILE A 256 -9.46 -10.68 -6.97
CA ILE A 256 -9.42 -9.81 -5.79
C ILE A 256 -10.74 -9.88 -5.03
N ILE A 257 -11.86 -9.80 -5.75
CA ILE A 257 -13.20 -9.88 -5.17
C ILE A 257 -13.48 -11.25 -4.56
N ALA A 258 -13.13 -12.33 -5.25
CA ALA A 258 -13.25 -13.69 -4.72
C ALA A 258 -12.51 -13.85 -3.38
N GLN A 259 -11.32 -13.24 -3.25
CA GLN A 259 -10.55 -13.30 -2.01
C GLN A 259 -11.19 -12.46 -0.88
N PHE A 260 -11.87 -11.35 -1.18
CA PHE A 260 -12.66 -10.66 -0.15
C PHE A 260 -13.76 -11.57 0.41
N SER A 261 -14.48 -12.29 -0.46
CA SER A 261 -15.50 -13.26 -0.03
C SER A 261 -14.91 -14.35 0.86
N LYS A 262 -13.77 -14.94 0.46
CA LYS A 262 -13.07 -15.95 1.28
C LYS A 262 -12.64 -15.42 2.64
N HIS A 263 -12.13 -14.19 2.71
CA HIS A 263 -11.78 -13.57 3.99
C HIS A 263 -13.01 -13.46 4.91
N LEU A 264 -14.17 -13.07 4.37
CA LEU A 264 -15.41 -12.99 5.14
C LEU A 264 -15.92 -14.36 5.58
N GLU A 265 -15.84 -15.37 4.71
CA GLU A 265 -16.16 -16.77 5.03
C GLU A 265 -15.24 -17.33 6.14
N ALA A 266 -14.03 -16.80 6.28
CA ALA A 266 -13.07 -17.17 7.34
C ALA A 266 -13.13 -16.27 8.59
N GLY A 267 -14.04 -15.29 8.64
CA GLY A 267 -14.19 -14.37 9.78
C GLY A 267 -13.22 -13.19 9.81
N MET A 268 -12.46 -12.97 8.73
CA MET A 268 -11.65 -11.76 8.51
C MET A 268 -12.51 -10.65 7.90
N SER A 269 -13.32 -9.99 8.72
CA SER A 269 -14.29 -8.98 8.27
C SER A 269 -13.87 -7.52 8.35
N ALA A 270 -12.65 -7.25 8.81
CA ALA A 270 -12.10 -5.90 8.91
C ALA A 270 -10.93 -5.67 7.95
N PHE A 271 -10.97 -4.55 7.23
CA PHE A 271 -10.03 -4.20 6.18
C PHE A 271 -9.41 -2.82 6.44
N ASP A 272 -8.08 -2.76 6.45
CA ASP A 272 -7.32 -1.52 6.59
C ASP A 272 -6.77 -1.06 5.22
N MET A 273 -7.02 0.19 4.87
CA MET A 273 -6.59 0.82 3.63
C MET A 273 -6.19 2.28 3.85
N ALA A 274 -5.90 3.02 2.78
CA ALA A 274 -5.55 4.44 2.83
C ALA A 274 -5.84 5.12 1.48
N ASP A 275 -6.01 6.44 1.50
CA ASP A 275 -6.18 7.30 0.31
C ASP A 275 -5.03 7.16 -0.72
N HIS A 276 -3.83 6.79 -0.28
CA HIS A 276 -2.67 6.58 -1.15
C HIS A 276 -2.41 5.13 -1.53
N TYR A 277 -3.22 4.16 -1.09
CA TYR A 277 -3.07 2.74 -1.45
C TYR A 277 -3.72 2.42 -2.80
N GLY A 278 -3.30 3.13 -3.86
CA GLY A 278 -3.75 2.84 -5.22
C GLY A 278 -5.27 2.81 -5.33
N ASP A 279 -5.81 1.67 -5.76
CA ASP A 279 -7.24 1.38 -5.93
C ASP A 279 -7.90 0.64 -4.76
N ALA A 280 -7.24 0.48 -3.61
CA ALA A 280 -7.76 -0.32 -2.49
C ALA A 280 -9.18 0.08 -2.06
N GLU A 281 -9.42 1.38 -1.87
CA GLU A 281 -10.76 1.90 -1.51
C GLU A 281 -11.79 1.68 -2.62
N ILE A 282 -11.38 1.80 -3.88
CA ILE A 282 -12.25 1.65 -5.05
C ILE A 282 -12.73 0.21 -5.19
N ILE A 283 -11.79 -0.75 -5.14
CA ILE A 283 -12.14 -2.17 -5.30
C ILE A 283 -12.91 -2.65 -4.08
N PHE A 284 -12.48 -2.28 -2.87
CA PHE A 284 -13.22 -2.66 -1.66
C PHE A 284 -14.62 -2.04 -1.64
N GLY A 285 -14.76 -0.76 -2.00
CA GLY A 285 -16.06 -0.09 -2.07
C GLY A 285 -17.01 -0.76 -3.05
N ARG A 286 -16.50 -1.13 -4.24
CA ARG A 286 -17.24 -1.93 -5.23
C ARG A 286 -17.68 -3.27 -4.66
N PHE A 287 -16.75 -4.03 -4.10
CA PHE A 287 -17.05 -5.30 -3.44
C PHE A 287 -18.15 -5.15 -2.38
N ARG A 288 -17.95 -4.25 -1.40
CA ARG A 288 -18.86 -4.01 -0.29
C ARG A 288 -20.25 -3.58 -0.78
N SER A 289 -20.34 -2.70 -1.78
CA SER A 289 -21.64 -2.24 -2.32
C SER A 289 -22.48 -3.37 -2.89
N SER A 290 -21.82 -4.40 -3.42
CA SER A 290 -22.43 -5.56 -4.09
C SER A 290 -22.62 -6.78 -3.18
N TYR A 291 -21.98 -6.77 -2.01
CA TYR A 291 -21.96 -7.94 -1.12
C TYR A 291 -23.26 -8.02 -0.30
N PRO A 292 -23.96 -9.18 -0.28
CA PRO A 292 -25.24 -9.31 0.42
C PRO A 292 -25.19 -8.98 1.91
N PHE A 293 -24.06 -9.26 2.58
CA PHE A 293 -23.86 -9.01 4.00
C PHE A 293 -22.95 -7.78 4.25
N LYS A 294 -23.06 -6.73 3.44
CA LYS A 294 -22.17 -5.55 3.51
C LYS A 294 -22.02 -4.92 4.92
N ASP A 295 -23.04 -5.05 5.77
CA ASP A 295 -23.05 -4.50 7.13
C ASP A 295 -22.18 -5.30 8.11
N THR A 296 -21.75 -6.51 7.73
CA THR A 296 -20.81 -7.31 8.54
C THR A 296 -19.35 -6.96 8.26
N THR A 297 -19.09 -6.11 7.26
CA THR A 297 -17.75 -5.65 6.91
C THR A 297 -17.38 -4.39 7.69
N PHE A 298 -16.10 -4.21 7.98
CA PHE A 298 -15.56 -3.03 8.64
C PHE A 298 -14.42 -2.43 7.82
N ALA A 299 -14.56 -1.16 7.43
CA ALA A 299 -13.57 -0.45 6.62
C ALA A 299 -12.83 0.62 7.44
N ALA A 300 -11.53 0.41 7.64
CA ALA A 300 -10.63 1.41 8.19
C ALA A 300 -9.84 2.06 7.04
N THR A 301 -10.00 3.37 6.81
CA THR A 301 -9.19 4.11 5.83
C THR A 301 -8.44 5.27 6.48
N LYS A 302 -7.67 6.02 5.70
CA LYS A 302 -6.77 7.08 6.20
C LYS A 302 -6.97 8.41 5.49
N TYR A 303 -6.68 9.47 6.23
CA TYR A 303 -6.33 10.78 5.69
C TYR A 303 -4.83 11.01 5.85
N CYS A 304 -4.09 10.85 4.75
CA CYS A 304 -2.66 11.05 4.73
C CYS A 304 -2.29 12.47 4.27
N VAL A 305 -1.76 13.26 5.19
CA VAL A 305 -1.18 14.57 4.90
C VAL A 305 0.33 14.41 4.79
N PHE A 306 0.82 14.26 3.55
CA PHE A 306 2.25 14.04 3.24
C PHE A 306 3.05 15.28 2.82
N ASN A 307 2.34 16.38 2.55
CA ASN A 307 2.93 17.65 2.15
C ASN A 307 2.36 18.75 3.03
N PRO A 308 3.12 19.85 3.25
CA PRO A 308 2.59 21.02 3.92
C PRO A 308 1.28 21.48 3.25
N MET A 309 0.25 21.70 4.04
CA MET A 309 -1.03 22.20 3.59
C MET A 309 -1.59 23.19 4.58
N LYS A 310 -2.48 24.08 4.11
CA LYS A 310 -3.30 24.89 5.00
C LYS A 310 -4.49 24.05 5.47
N VAL A 311 -4.62 23.85 6.78
CA VAL A 311 -5.79 23.18 7.33
C VAL A 311 -6.99 24.12 7.25
N THR A 312 -8.06 23.66 6.60
CA THR A 312 -9.35 24.35 6.55
C THR A 312 -10.45 23.32 6.62
N ARG A 313 -11.61 23.71 7.16
CA ARG A 313 -12.80 22.83 7.19
C ARG A 313 -13.15 22.29 5.80
N ALA A 314 -13.11 23.13 4.77
CA ALA A 314 -13.43 22.75 3.40
C ALA A 314 -12.46 21.69 2.85
N ALA A 315 -11.15 21.83 3.10
CA ALA A 315 -10.15 20.85 2.65
C ALA A 315 -10.35 19.49 3.34
N VAL A 316 -10.61 19.49 4.65
CA VAL A 316 -10.91 18.28 5.41
C VAL A 316 -12.19 17.61 4.89
N GLN A 317 -13.27 18.38 4.72
CA GLN A 317 -14.56 17.86 4.23
C GLN A 317 -14.48 17.32 2.80
N ALA A 318 -13.69 17.95 1.92
CA ALA A 318 -13.46 17.47 0.56
C ALA A 318 -12.71 16.13 0.58
N ASN A 319 -11.70 16.00 1.44
CA ASN A 319 -10.96 14.77 1.61
C ASN A 319 -11.83 13.65 2.21
N VAL A 320 -12.70 13.93 3.19
CA VAL A 320 -13.71 12.97 3.68
C VAL A 320 -14.68 12.55 2.56
N ALA A 321 -15.18 13.51 1.77
CA ALA A 321 -16.08 13.24 0.64
C ALA A 321 -15.45 12.28 -0.37
N GLU A 322 -14.16 12.43 -0.63
CA GLU A 322 -13.44 11.59 -1.58
C GLU A 322 -13.39 10.13 -1.14
N ARG A 323 -13.14 9.85 0.15
CA ARG A 323 -13.18 8.46 0.64
C ARG A 323 -14.58 7.88 0.60
N CYS A 324 -15.60 8.65 0.96
CA CYS A 324 -17.00 8.23 0.81
C CYS A 324 -17.30 7.82 -0.64
N ARG A 325 -16.85 8.62 -1.61
CA ARG A 325 -17.00 8.33 -3.04
C ARG A 325 -16.26 7.06 -3.46
N ARG A 326 -14.98 6.92 -3.06
CA ARG A 326 -14.14 5.75 -3.40
C ARG A 326 -14.67 4.46 -2.77
N LEU A 327 -15.07 4.51 -1.50
CA LEU A 327 -15.65 3.39 -0.75
C LEU A 327 -17.13 3.13 -1.07
N GLN A 328 -17.77 3.99 -1.87
CA GLN A 328 -19.21 3.93 -2.18
C GLN A 328 -20.09 3.83 -0.91
N THR A 329 -19.82 4.69 0.06
CA THR A 329 -20.52 4.73 1.35
C THR A 329 -20.83 6.16 1.79
N ASP A 330 -21.96 6.34 2.46
CA ASP A 330 -22.31 7.62 3.09
C ASP A 330 -21.55 7.84 4.41
N LYS A 331 -21.06 6.76 5.03
CA LYS A 331 -20.31 6.80 6.29
C LYS A 331 -19.08 5.89 6.28
N ILE A 332 -17.97 6.40 6.78
CA ILE A 332 -16.71 5.69 6.99
C ILE A 332 -16.77 5.05 8.39
N ASP A 333 -16.46 3.75 8.49
CA ASP A 333 -16.51 3.04 9.79
C ASP A 333 -15.40 3.51 10.74
N LEU A 334 -14.17 3.61 10.22
CA LEU A 334 -13.03 4.20 10.91
C LEU A 334 -12.19 5.02 9.94
N LEU A 335 -12.03 6.30 10.25
CA LEU A 335 -11.07 7.16 9.56
C LEU A 335 -9.86 7.43 10.46
N GLN A 336 -8.67 7.16 9.95
CA GLN A 336 -7.43 7.35 10.69
C GLN A 336 -6.65 8.54 10.15
N PHE A 337 -6.33 9.52 10.99
CA PHE A 337 -5.56 10.68 10.58
C PHE A 337 -4.06 10.37 10.59
N HIS A 338 -3.40 10.51 9.45
CA HIS A 338 -1.96 10.29 9.27
C HIS A 338 -1.30 11.61 8.89
N TRP A 339 -0.63 12.23 9.87
CA TRP A 339 -0.04 13.56 9.76
C TRP A 339 1.49 13.49 9.69
N GLN A 340 2.08 13.78 8.52
CA GLN A 340 3.53 13.62 8.31
C GLN A 340 4.04 14.42 7.10
N PHE A 341 5.02 15.32 7.21
CA PHE A 341 5.66 15.88 6.00
C PHE A 341 7.18 15.97 6.12
N LYS A 342 7.85 15.49 5.05
CA LYS A 342 9.28 15.11 4.98
C LYS A 342 10.29 16.26 5.15
N LEU A 343 9.85 17.51 5.08
CA LEU A 343 10.75 18.66 5.14
C LEU A 343 10.92 19.12 6.60
N ILE A 344 11.86 18.47 7.28
CA ILE A 344 12.41 18.81 8.62
C ILE A 344 11.52 18.30 9.76
N SER A 345 12.12 17.58 10.71
CA SER A 345 11.53 17.10 11.97
C SER A 345 10.77 18.16 12.79
N GLN A 346 10.95 19.45 12.48
CA GLN A 346 10.22 20.58 13.07
C GLN A 346 8.75 20.69 12.65
N LYS A 347 8.33 19.97 11.59
CA LYS A 347 7.01 20.11 10.99
C LYS A 347 5.96 19.11 11.46
N TYR A 348 6.37 17.98 12.07
CA TYR A 348 5.44 17.09 12.78
C TYR A 348 4.72 17.81 13.93
N ASN A 349 5.43 18.74 14.58
CA ASN A 349 4.93 19.59 15.66
C ASN A 349 4.07 20.78 15.17
N ASP A 350 3.66 20.82 13.91
CA ASP A 350 2.75 21.86 13.42
C ASP A 350 1.38 21.71 14.11
N PRO A 351 0.96 22.65 14.97
CA PRO A 351 -0.24 22.53 15.79
C PRO A 351 -1.55 22.45 14.99
N GLN A 352 -1.52 22.72 13.68
CA GLN A 352 -2.68 22.57 12.79
C GLN A 352 -3.28 21.15 12.80
N TYR A 353 -2.53 20.12 13.23
CA TYR A 353 -3.07 18.77 13.35
C TYR A 353 -4.26 18.69 14.32
N ILE A 354 -4.27 19.48 15.41
CA ILE A 354 -5.38 19.53 16.38
C ILE A 354 -6.62 20.13 15.71
N GLU A 355 -6.45 21.21 14.94
CA GLU A 355 -7.55 21.83 14.20
C GLU A 355 -8.13 20.87 13.15
N ALA A 356 -7.28 20.14 12.43
CA ALA A 356 -7.71 19.12 11.49
C ALA A 356 -8.51 18.01 12.18
N LEU A 357 -8.03 17.53 13.33
CA LEU A 357 -8.72 16.52 14.14
C LEU A 357 -10.11 16.98 14.60
N ARG A 358 -10.26 18.26 15.00
CA ARG A 358 -11.57 18.83 15.35
C ARG A 358 -12.52 18.86 14.15
N PHE A 359 -12.05 19.29 12.98
CA PHE A 359 -12.88 19.25 11.77
C PHE A 359 -13.27 17.83 11.36
N LEU A 360 -12.40 16.84 11.59
CA LEU A 360 -12.69 15.43 11.35
C LEU A 360 -13.73 14.89 12.34
N GLU A 361 -13.59 15.19 13.64
CA GLU A 361 -14.55 14.75 14.66
C GLU A 361 -15.97 15.33 14.42
N GLU A 362 -16.05 16.57 13.94
CA GLU A 362 -17.32 17.24 13.65
C GLU A 362 -18.00 16.75 12.35
N ASP A 363 -17.32 15.99 11.50
CA ASP A 363 -17.88 15.53 10.21
C ASP A 363 -18.76 14.28 10.42
N PRO A 364 -20.09 14.36 10.16
CA PRO A 364 -21.03 13.29 10.47
C PRO A 364 -20.87 12.03 9.60
N ARG A 365 -20.00 12.09 8.57
CA ARG A 365 -19.66 10.95 7.71
C ARG A 365 -18.62 10.04 8.35
N ILE A 366 -17.97 10.45 9.46
CA ILE A 366 -16.99 9.62 10.17
C ILE A 366 -17.66 8.98 11.38
N THR A 367 -17.71 7.65 11.43
CA THR A 367 -18.30 6.91 12.55
C THR A 367 -17.34 6.84 13.74
N SER A 368 -16.06 6.57 13.48
CA SER A 368 -15.00 6.53 14.48
C SER A 368 -13.76 7.23 13.94
N LEU A 369 -13.14 8.06 14.78
CA LEU A 369 -11.88 8.74 14.48
C LEU A 369 -10.71 8.01 15.15
N GLY A 370 -9.69 7.69 14.36
CA GLY A 370 -8.42 7.14 14.80
C GLY A 370 -7.24 8.00 14.37
N LEU A 371 -6.06 7.64 14.86
CA LEU A 371 -4.78 8.22 14.49
C LEU A 371 -3.92 7.17 13.79
N CYS A 372 -2.92 7.61 13.02
CA CYS A 372 -1.91 6.72 12.46
C CYS A 372 -0.54 7.40 12.57
N ASN A 373 0.40 6.71 13.21
CA ASN A 373 1.75 7.19 13.52
C ASN A 373 1.79 8.45 14.42
N PHE A 374 0.85 8.55 15.36
CA PHE A 374 0.90 9.55 16.42
C PHE A 374 1.73 9.01 17.59
N ASP A 375 2.75 9.76 18.02
CA ASP A 375 3.51 9.45 19.23
C ASP A 375 2.66 9.71 20.49
N THR A 376 3.16 9.28 21.66
CA THR A 376 2.38 9.37 22.91
C THR A 376 2.02 10.82 23.24
N GLU A 377 2.94 11.76 23.02
CA GLU A 377 2.74 13.18 23.33
C GLU A 377 1.61 13.78 22.48
N HIS A 378 1.61 13.51 21.18
CA HIS A 378 0.61 14.05 20.26
C HIS A 378 -0.77 13.40 20.44
N LEU A 379 -0.82 12.11 20.78
CA LEU A 379 -2.06 11.43 21.20
C LEU A 379 -2.64 12.06 22.47
N GLU A 380 -1.82 12.27 23.50
CA GLU A 380 -2.26 12.89 24.75
C GLU A 380 -2.73 14.32 24.53
N ALA A 381 -2.02 15.08 23.68
CA ALA A 381 -2.42 16.42 23.31
C ALA A 381 -3.77 16.45 22.57
N ALA A 382 -4.03 15.53 21.64
CA ALA A 382 -5.33 15.43 20.96
C ALA A 382 -6.48 15.18 21.96
N ILE A 383 -6.28 14.23 22.89
CA ILE A 383 -7.26 13.91 23.93
C ILE A 383 -7.46 15.08 24.90
N ALA A 384 -6.38 15.75 25.31
CA ALA A 384 -6.44 16.92 26.19
C ALA A 384 -7.21 18.10 25.58
N HIS A 385 -7.24 18.20 24.25
CA HIS A 385 -8.06 19.18 23.52
C HIS A 385 -9.51 18.70 23.29
N GLY A 386 -9.91 17.58 23.87
CA GLY A 386 -11.28 17.07 23.86
C GLY A 386 -11.63 16.20 22.65
N VAL A 387 -10.67 15.88 21.77
CA VAL A 387 -10.94 15.03 20.60
C VAL A 387 -11.09 13.58 21.03
N LYS A 388 -12.22 12.95 20.67
CA LYS A 388 -12.48 11.53 20.92
C LYS A 388 -11.74 10.65 19.92
N ILE A 389 -10.64 10.06 20.38
CA ILE A 389 -9.85 9.09 19.63
C ILE A 389 -10.25 7.66 20.05
N TYR A 390 -10.49 6.78 19.07
CA TYR A 390 -10.80 5.36 19.29
C TYR A 390 -9.58 4.45 19.10
N THR A 391 -8.74 4.77 18.11
CA THR A 391 -7.56 3.96 17.79
C THR A 391 -6.34 4.81 17.50
N ASN A 392 -5.15 4.23 17.69
CA ASN A 392 -3.91 4.73 17.12
C ASN A 392 -3.21 3.58 16.39
N GLN A 393 -3.00 3.73 15.08
CA GLN A 393 -2.32 2.74 14.25
C GLN A 393 -0.82 2.97 14.29
N VAL A 394 -0.05 2.01 14.84
CA VAL A 394 1.39 2.14 15.08
C VAL A 394 2.15 0.87 14.69
N GLN A 395 3.44 1.00 14.39
CA GLN A 395 4.30 -0.18 14.25
C GLN A 395 4.48 -0.87 15.61
N PHE A 396 4.23 -2.18 15.67
CA PHE A 396 4.49 -2.95 16.88
C PHE A 396 4.85 -4.40 16.54
N SER A 397 6.03 -4.85 16.93
CA SER A 397 6.51 -6.22 16.75
C SER A 397 7.51 -6.60 17.85
N LEU A 398 8.02 -7.82 17.81
CA LEU A 398 9.16 -8.23 18.65
C LEU A 398 10.44 -7.42 18.38
N ILE A 399 10.59 -6.89 17.16
CA ILE A 399 11.74 -6.06 16.73
C ILE A 399 11.52 -4.59 17.07
N ASP A 400 10.26 -4.15 17.05
CA ASP A 400 9.88 -2.80 17.41
C ASP A 400 8.84 -2.84 18.52
N SER A 401 9.34 -2.89 19.76
CA SER A 401 8.52 -2.94 20.97
C SER A 401 8.40 -1.58 21.65
N ARG A 402 8.77 -0.48 20.98
CA ARG A 402 8.70 0.88 21.55
C ARG A 402 7.31 1.26 22.11
N PRO A 403 6.17 0.78 21.54
CA PRO A 403 4.85 1.04 22.14
C PRO A 403 4.68 0.54 23.58
N THR A 404 5.48 -0.42 24.05
CA THR A 404 5.38 -0.95 25.43
C THR A 404 5.89 0.01 26.49
N VAL A 405 6.70 1.01 26.11
CA VAL A 405 7.37 1.90 27.07
C VAL A 405 6.43 2.94 27.66
N LYS A 406 5.62 3.61 26.82
CA LYS A 406 4.67 4.67 27.24
C LYS A 406 3.30 4.53 26.59
N MET A 407 3.27 4.42 25.26
CA MET A 407 2.05 4.40 24.44
C MET A 407 0.98 3.43 24.94
N GLY A 408 1.36 2.19 25.27
CA GLY A 408 0.42 1.17 25.75
C GLY A 408 -0.37 1.61 26.99
N LYS A 409 0.35 2.14 28.00
CA LYS A 409 -0.27 2.65 29.23
C LYS A 409 -1.17 3.87 28.99
N THR A 410 -0.77 4.77 28.09
CA THR A 410 -1.60 5.91 27.68
C THR A 410 -2.87 5.42 26.96
N CYS A 411 -2.77 4.40 26.11
CA CYS A 411 -3.90 3.81 25.42
C CYS A 411 -4.90 3.17 26.41
N GLU A 412 -4.43 2.39 27.38
CA GLU A 412 -5.29 1.82 28.44
C GLU A 412 -6.02 2.90 29.22
N LYS A 413 -5.29 3.92 29.70
CA LYS A 413 -5.84 5.03 30.49
C LYS A 413 -6.96 5.76 29.78
N ASN A 414 -6.87 5.91 28.46
CA ASN A 414 -7.79 6.71 27.66
C ASN A 414 -8.80 5.87 26.85
N ASN A 415 -8.81 4.54 27.05
CA ASN A 415 -9.63 3.60 26.28
C ASN A 415 -9.44 3.74 24.75
N VAL A 416 -8.18 3.88 24.33
CA VAL A 416 -7.75 3.87 22.93
C VAL A 416 -7.17 2.48 22.63
N LYS A 417 -7.46 1.92 21.46
CA LYS A 417 -6.87 0.64 21.03
C LYS A 417 -5.76 0.86 20.00
N LEU A 418 -4.68 0.10 20.12
CA LEU A 418 -3.67 0.03 19.07
C LEU A 418 -4.14 -0.89 17.95
N LEU A 419 -4.04 -0.41 16.71
CA LEU A 419 -4.08 -1.24 15.51
C LEU A 419 -2.64 -1.37 15.02
N THR A 420 -2.08 -2.57 15.01
CA THR A 420 -0.63 -2.72 14.83
C THR A 420 -0.30 -3.15 13.42
N TYR A 421 0.65 -2.45 12.77
CA TYR A 421 1.22 -2.88 11.50
C TYR A 421 2.67 -3.32 11.69
N GLY A 422 3.22 -4.00 10.69
CA GLY A 422 4.63 -4.40 10.73
C GLY A 422 4.94 -5.51 11.73
N THR A 423 3.92 -6.14 12.31
CA THR A 423 4.02 -7.21 13.30
C THR A 423 4.93 -8.36 12.87
N LEU A 424 4.92 -8.69 11.56
CA LEU A 424 5.75 -9.73 10.97
C LEU A 424 7.11 -9.22 10.45
N CYS A 425 7.46 -7.97 10.71
CA CYS A 425 8.71 -7.34 10.32
C CYS A 425 9.02 -7.52 8.82
N GLY A 426 8.08 -7.14 7.94
CA GLY A 426 8.24 -7.33 6.48
C GLY A 426 8.30 -8.80 6.04
N GLY A 427 7.82 -9.72 6.89
CA GLY A 427 7.90 -11.16 6.68
C GLY A 427 9.24 -11.77 7.08
N PHE A 428 10.07 -11.07 7.87
CA PHE A 428 11.30 -11.61 8.45
C PHE A 428 11.02 -12.57 9.62
N LEU A 429 9.95 -12.34 10.38
CA LEU A 429 9.52 -13.21 11.47
C LEU A 429 8.76 -14.43 10.93
N ALA A 430 9.48 -15.28 10.18
CA ALA A 430 8.93 -16.48 9.53
C ALA A 430 10.01 -17.55 9.35
N GLU A 431 9.59 -18.82 9.25
CA GLU A 431 10.42 -20.02 9.15
C GLU A 431 11.47 -19.94 8.03
N LYS A 432 11.11 -19.33 6.90
CA LYS A 432 12.00 -19.22 5.73
C LYS A 432 13.32 -18.50 6.02
N TRP A 433 13.38 -17.68 7.08
CA TRP A 433 14.55 -16.94 7.50
C TRP A 433 15.37 -17.62 8.60
N LEU A 434 14.84 -18.67 9.22
CA LEU A 434 15.54 -19.42 10.25
C LEU A 434 16.77 -20.13 9.66
N GLY A 435 17.92 -19.95 10.29
CA GLY A 435 19.20 -20.53 9.87
C GLY A 435 19.78 -19.91 8.59
N LYS A 436 19.24 -18.78 8.11
CA LYS A 436 19.75 -18.09 6.93
C LYS A 436 20.78 -17.02 7.29
N GLY A 437 21.76 -16.82 6.40
CA GLY A 437 22.65 -15.66 6.45
C GLY A 437 21.90 -14.35 6.21
N GLN A 438 22.58 -13.23 6.45
CA GLN A 438 22.05 -11.90 6.17
C GLN A 438 21.63 -11.78 4.69
N PRO A 439 20.44 -11.22 4.39
CA PRO A 439 20.02 -11.00 3.01
C PRO A 439 20.86 -9.93 2.32
N ASP A 440 21.08 -10.10 1.02
CA ASP A 440 21.49 -9.00 0.14
C ASP A 440 20.32 -8.04 -0.06
N LEU A 441 20.35 -6.89 0.62
CA LEU A 441 19.26 -5.91 0.67
C LEU A 441 18.86 -5.36 -0.69
N TYR A 442 19.78 -5.38 -1.65
CA TYR A 442 19.54 -4.83 -2.96
C TYR A 442 19.29 -5.91 -4.01
N GLY A 443 19.48 -7.18 -3.65
CA GLY A 443 19.18 -8.33 -4.49
C GLY A 443 17.72 -8.39 -4.92
N ALA A 444 17.47 -9.09 -6.03
CA ALA A 444 16.15 -9.15 -6.68
C ALA A 444 15.05 -9.75 -5.80
N THR A 445 15.40 -10.59 -4.81
CA THR A 445 14.46 -11.27 -3.92
C THR A 445 14.01 -10.43 -2.73
N VAL A 446 14.68 -9.30 -2.46
CA VAL A 446 14.35 -8.41 -1.33
C VAL A 446 13.39 -7.33 -1.78
N THR A 447 12.22 -7.30 -1.16
CA THR A 447 11.19 -6.30 -1.42
C THR A 447 11.57 -4.93 -0.82
N PRO A 448 10.97 -3.82 -1.30
CA PRO A 448 11.16 -2.51 -0.69
C PRO A 448 10.81 -2.47 0.81
N SER A 449 9.79 -3.23 1.23
CA SER A 449 9.38 -3.33 2.63
C SER A 449 10.42 -4.06 3.47
N GLN A 450 10.96 -5.18 2.97
CA GLN A 450 12.04 -5.89 3.65
C GLN A 450 13.30 -5.02 3.82
N ARG A 451 13.65 -4.17 2.84
CA ARG A 451 14.75 -3.21 3.04
C ARG A 451 14.54 -2.30 4.25
N LYS A 452 13.32 -1.77 4.42
CA LYS A 452 12.97 -0.93 5.57
C LYS A 452 13.01 -1.70 6.88
N TYR A 453 12.37 -2.87 6.92
CA TYR A 453 12.33 -3.70 8.13
C TYR A 453 13.69 -4.28 8.51
N TYR A 454 14.57 -4.51 7.55
CA TYR A 454 15.95 -4.88 7.85
C TYR A 454 16.70 -3.77 8.58
N ALA A 455 16.47 -2.50 8.25
CA ALA A 455 17.03 -1.38 9.00
C ALA A 455 16.57 -1.41 10.47
N MET A 456 15.29 -1.74 10.72
CA MET A 456 14.76 -1.91 12.07
C MET A 456 15.44 -3.07 12.81
N ILE A 457 15.68 -4.21 12.15
CA ILE A 457 16.45 -5.32 12.74
C ILE A 457 17.84 -4.85 13.14
N ARG A 458 18.51 -4.04 12.31
CA ARG A 458 19.86 -3.51 12.60
C ARG A 458 19.88 -2.49 13.73
N SER A 459 18.81 -1.72 13.89
CA SER A 459 18.64 -0.82 15.04
C SER A 459 18.35 -1.60 16.32
N TRP A 460 17.58 -2.68 16.21
CA TRP A 460 17.22 -3.56 17.33
C TRP A 460 18.38 -4.44 17.80
N GLY A 461 19.23 -4.93 16.88
CA GLY A 461 20.33 -5.83 17.22
C GLY A 461 21.13 -6.28 16.01
N SER A 462 21.91 -7.36 16.19
CA SER A 462 22.62 -7.99 15.07
C SER A 462 21.74 -9.02 14.36
N TRP A 463 22.18 -9.49 13.19
CA TRP A 463 21.48 -10.57 12.50
C TRP A 463 21.57 -11.89 13.28
N GLU A 464 22.66 -12.10 14.00
CA GLU A 464 22.86 -13.27 14.87
C GLU A 464 21.86 -13.25 16.03
N LEU A 465 21.66 -12.10 16.68
CA LEU A 465 20.62 -11.95 17.71
C LEU A 465 19.22 -12.15 17.13
N PHE A 466 18.98 -11.69 15.90
CA PHE A 466 17.72 -11.95 15.20
C PHE A 466 17.52 -13.46 14.95
N GLN A 467 18.58 -14.21 14.62
CA GLN A 467 18.53 -15.66 14.50
C GLN A 467 18.29 -16.37 15.85
N ASP A 468 18.83 -15.86 16.96
CA ASP A 468 18.50 -16.34 18.30
C ASP A 468 17.01 -16.16 18.61
N LEU A 469 16.44 -15.01 18.24
CA LEU A 469 15.01 -14.77 18.38
C LEU A 469 14.20 -15.77 17.54
N LEU A 470 14.54 -15.98 16.27
CA LEU A 470 13.83 -16.96 15.42
C LEU A 470 13.91 -18.38 15.99
N ARG A 471 15.04 -18.78 16.61
CA ARG A 471 15.17 -20.07 17.30
C ARG A 471 14.25 -20.17 18.50
N ALA A 472 14.21 -19.14 19.36
CA ALA A 472 13.32 -19.11 20.51
C ALA A 472 11.84 -19.18 20.08
N LEU A 473 11.46 -18.38 19.07
CA LEU A 473 10.13 -18.43 18.49
C LEU A 473 9.82 -19.79 17.89
N LYS A 474 10.79 -20.47 17.26
CA LYS A 474 10.58 -21.81 16.70
C LYS A 474 10.29 -22.84 17.79
N THR A 475 10.97 -22.78 18.93
CA THR A 475 10.69 -23.67 20.07
C THR A 475 9.27 -23.50 20.56
N VAL A 476 8.82 -22.25 20.76
CA VAL A 476 7.44 -21.93 21.18
C VAL A 476 6.44 -22.37 20.11
N ALA A 477 6.73 -22.10 18.84
CA ALA A 477 5.88 -22.46 17.71
C ALA A 477 5.67 -23.99 17.63
N SER A 478 6.73 -24.77 17.84
CA SER A 478 6.65 -26.24 17.89
C SER A 478 5.84 -26.75 19.08
N LYS A 479 5.91 -26.11 20.25
CA LYS A 479 5.10 -26.47 21.43
C LYS A 479 3.60 -26.29 21.17
N HIS A 480 3.21 -25.18 20.53
CA HIS A 480 1.81 -24.83 20.26
C HIS A 480 1.28 -25.33 18.90
N ASN A 481 2.10 -26.02 18.12
CA ASN A 481 1.78 -26.49 16.77
C ASN A 481 1.31 -25.36 15.82
N VAL A 482 2.05 -24.26 15.84
CA VAL A 482 1.83 -23.06 15.00
C VAL A 482 3.14 -22.64 14.34
N SER A 483 3.14 -21.56 13.56
CA SER A 483 4.36 -21.00 12.98
C SER A 483 5.04 -19.93 13.85
N ILE A 484 6.29 -19.59 13.51
CA ILE A 484 7.02 -18.43 14.03
C ILE A 484 6.20 -17.15 13.83
N SER A 485 5.53 -17.03 12.66
CA SER A 485 4.70 -15.87 12.34
C SER A 485 3.51 -15.77 13.30
N ASN A 486 2.91 -16.91 13.67
CA ASN A 486 1.83 -16.97 14.64
C ASN A 486 2.28 -16.59 16.04
N VAL A 487 3.42 -17.10 16.50
CA VAL A 487 3.98 -16.74 17.82
C VAL A 487 4.27 -15.24 17.90
N ALA A 488 4.90 -14.67 16.86
CA ALA A 488 5.17 -13.24 16.79
C ALA A 488 3.88 -12.39 16.81
N THR A 489 2.85 -12.83 16.10
CA THR A 489 1.54 -12.16 16.06
C THR A 489 0.83 -12.27 17.42
N ARG A 490 0.82 -13.46 18.02
CA ARG A 490 0.22 -13.73 19.32
C ARG A 490 0.86 -12.89 20.42
N TRP A 491 2.19 -12.76 20.41
CA TRP A 491 2.91 -11.91 21.34
C TRP A 491 2.41 -10.46 21.33
N VAL A 492 2.15 -9.89 20.14
CA VAL A 492 1.57 -8.54 20.03
C VAL A 492 0.10 -8.50 20.48
N LEU A 493 -0.69 -9.53 20.13
CA LEU A 493 -2.09 -9.62 20.53
C LEU A 493 -2.30 -9.85 22.03
N ASP A 494 -1.30 -10.32 22.78
CA ASP A 494 -1.44 -10.54 24.23
C ASP A 494 -1.44 -9.23 25.04
N PHE A 495 -1.04 -8.11 24.44
CA PHE A 495 -1.14 -6.81 25.10
C PHE A 495 -2.61 -6.32 25.12
N PRO A 496 -3.17 -5.97 26.28
CA PRO A 496 -4.60 -5.62 26.41
C PRO A 496 -5.00 -4.31 25.71
N TYR A 497 -4.03 -3.42 25.45
CA TYR A 497 -4.23 -2.21 24.65
C TYR A 497 -4.19 -2.46 23.13
N VAL A 498 -3.82 -3.66 22.67
CA VAL A 498 -3.84 -4.00 21.25
C VAL A 498 -5.23 -4.52 20.87
N GLY A 499 -5.93 -3.76 20.02
CA GLY A 499 -7.21 -4.17 19.45
C GLY A 499 -7.04 -5.25 18.41
N ALA A 500 -6.23 -4.96 17.38
CA ALA A 500 -5.99 -5.88 16.27
C ALA A 500 -4.58 -5.75 15.67
N VAL A 501 -4.12 -6.83 15.04
CA VAL A 501 -2.94 -6.86 14.15
C VAL A 501 -3.42 -6.74 12.70
N ILE A 502 -2.76 -5.87 11.93
CA ILE A 502 -2.98 -5.70 10.50
C ILE A 502 -1.98 -6.59 9.74
N VAL A 503 -2.49 -7.63 9.09
CA VAL A 503 -1.70 -8.54 8.25
C VAL A 503 -1.81 -8.13 6.78
N GLY A 504 -0.68 -8.01 6.08
CA GLY A 504 -0.68 -7.65 4.66
C GLY A 504 -1.30 -8.74 3.79
N ALA A 505 -2.29 -8.37 2.97
CA ALA A 505 -2.92 -9.26 2.01
C ALA A 505 -2.58 -8.86 0.57
N ARG A 506 -1.97 -9.78 -0.19
CA ARG A 506 -1.77 -9.63 -1.64
C ARG A 506 -3.00 -10.19 -2.36
N MET A 507 -4.08 -9.40 -2.34
CA MET A 507 -5.39 -9.82 -2.85
C MET A 507 -5.31 -10.32 -4.30
N GLY A 508 -5.91 -11.47 -4.57
CA GLY A 508 -5.91 -12.20 -5.84
C GLY A 508 -4.57 -12.84 -6.23
N ILE A 509 -3.51 -12.72 -5.41
CA ILE A 509 -2.15 -13.16 -5.76
C ILE A 509 -1.65 -14.27 -4.84
N SER A 510 -1.73 -14.07 -3.53
CA SER A 510 -1.30 -15.06 -2.54
C SER A 510 -2.17 -15.02 -1.30
N GLU A 511 -2.54 -16.20 -0.81
CA GLU A 511 -3.47 -16.39 0.29
C GLU A 511 -2.75 -17.03 1.49
N HIS A 512 -2.88 -16.40 2.65
CA HIS A 512 -2.32 -16.87 3.93
C HIS A 512 -3.38 -16.78 5.04
N THR A 513 -4.66 -16.90 4.68
CA THR A 513 -5.82 -16.71 5.57
C THR A 513 -5.77 -17.66 6.77
N ASP A 514 -5.70 -18.96 6.53
CA ASP A 514 -5.64 -19.98 7.59
C ASP A 514 -4.43 -19.80 8.50
N GLU A 515 -3.27 -19.55 7.89
CA GLU A 515 -2.02 -19.28 8.60
C GLU A 515 -2.16 -18.05 9.50
N ASN A 516 -2.72 -16.93 9.02
CA ASN A 516 -2.93 -15.74 9.85
C ASN A 516 -3.91 -16.01 11.00
N LEU A 517 -4.98 -16.76 10.76
CA LEU A 517 -5.99 -17.11 11.76
C LEU A 517 -5.48 -18.13 12.80
N ALA A 518 -4.45 -18.92 12.48
CA ALA A 518 -3.78 -19.80 13.44
C ALA A 518 -3.04 -19.04 14.56
N SER A 519 -2.90 -17.71 14.46
CA SER A 519 -2.44 -16.86 15.58
C SER A 519 -3.48 -16.69 16.70
N LEU A 520 -4.71 -17.18 16.52
CA LEU A 520 -5.83 -17.02 17.44
C LEU A 520 -6.22 -18.35 18.11
N GLY A 521 -6.88 -18.27 19.27
CA GLY A 521 -7.46 -19.42 19.99
C GLY A 521 -6.48 -20.20 20.86
N TRP A 522 -5.33 -19.61 21.15
CA TRP A 522 -4.33 -20.10 22.09
C TRP A 522 -3.65 -18.88 22.73
N ALA A 523 -2.84 -19.08 23.75
CA ALA A 523 -2.12 -18.01 24.44
C ALA A 523 -0.69 -18.44 24.75
N LEU A 524 0.23 -17.47 24.83
CA LEU A 524 1.57 -17.73 25.32
C LEU A 524 1.50 -18.08 26.81
N GLU A 525 2.16 -19.16 27.21
CA GLU A 525 2.38 -19.50 28.60
C GLU A 525 3.53 -18.66 29.18
N GLU A 526 3.70 -18.68 30.50
CA GLU A 526 4.73 -17.85 31.13
C GLU A 526 6.14 -18.26 30.69
N GLU A 527 6.41 -19.55 30.56
CA GLU A 527 7.68 -20.08 30.07
C GLU A 527 7.96 -19.64 28.62
N ASP A 528 6.91 -19.49 27.80
CA ASP A 528 7.07 -19.01 26.42
C ASP A 528 7.46 -17.53 26.40
N ARG A 529 6.83 -16.73 27.26
CA ARG A 529 7.14 -15.31 27.43
C ARG A 529 8.56 -15.13 27.95
N GLU A 530 8.95 -15.90 28.95
CA GLU A 530 10.31 -15.88 29.52
C GLU A 530 11.36 -16.27 28.47
N ALA A 531 11.10 -17.28 27.64
CA ALA A 531 12.01 -17.69 26.57
C ALA A 531 12.21 -16.58 25.53
N ILE A 532 11.13 -15.91 25.11
CA ILE A 532 11.18 -14.78 24.18
C ILE A 532 11.90 -13.59 24.83
N GLU A 533 11.50 -13.20 26.05
CA GLU A 533 12.07 -12.08 26.80
C GLU A 533 13.57 -12.27 27.09
N GLY A 534 14.00 -13.52 27.32
CA GLY A 534 15.39 -13.90 27.48
C GLY A 534 16.27 -13.51 26.29
N VAL A 535 15.72 -13.43 25.08
CA VAL A 535 16.40 -12.89 23.89
C VAL A 535 16.21 -11.38 23.79
N LEU A 536 14.97 -10.88 23.97
CA LEU A 536 14.66 -9.46 23.81
C LEU A 536 15.48 -8.56 24.75
N LYS A 537 15.82 -9.01 25.95
CA LYS A 537 16.67 -8.25 26.89
C LYS A 537 18.09 -7.96 26.39
N ASN A 538 18.58 -8.76 25.43
CA ASN A 538 19.90 -8.58 24.82
C ASN A 538 19.84 -7.62 23.61
N SER A 539 18.65 -7.15 23.24
CA SER A 539 18.45 -6.19 22.16
C SER A 539 18.66 -4.75 22.62
N ARG A 540 18.71 -3.84 21.65
CA ARG A 540 18.75 -2.39 21.85
C ARG A 540 17.35 -1.77 21.91
N ARG A 541 16.29 -2.53 22.22
CA ARG A 541 14.89 -2.03 22.18
C ARG A 541 14.64 -0.76 22.98
N MET A 542 15.30 -0.57 24.13
CA MET A 542 15.19 0.65 24.92
C MET A 542 15.93 1.83 24.28
N ALA A 543 17.15 1.59 23.77
CA ALA A 543 17.89 2.60 23.03
C ALA A 543 17.15 3.05 21.77
N MET A 544 16.44 2.14 21.07
CA MET A 544 15.58 2.52 19.95
C MET A 544 14.47 3.49 20.36
N PHE A 545 13.85 3.29 21.52
CA PHE A 545 12.86 4.24 22.04
C PHE A 545 13.50 5.60 22.38
N GLU A 546 14.67 5.60 23.03
CA GLU A 546 15.39 6.84 23.38
C GLU A 546 15.86 7.61 22.13
N GLU A 547 16.33 6.91 21.10
CA GLU A 547 16.86 7.50 19.87
C GLU A 547 15.76 7.90 18.87
N MET A 548 14.64 7.17 18.81
CA MET A 548 13.62 7.32 17.76
C MET A 548 12.25 7.78 18.26
N GLY A 549 12.02 7.83 19.58
CA GLY A 549 10.69 8.01 20.18
C GLY A 549 9.82 6.76 20.09
N ASP A 550 8.57 6.81 20.54
CA ASP A 550 7.66 5.65 20.58
C ASP A 550 6.83 5.40 19.32
N CYS A 551 6.93 6.24 18.29
CA CYS A 551 6.18 6.01 17.06
C CYS A 551 6.81 6.59 15.79
N GLY A 552 6.58 5.91 14.67
CA GLY A 552 6.53 6.48 13.31
C GLY A 552 7.85 6.94 12.69
N GLY A 553 8.99 6.94 13.39
CA GLY A 553 10.27 7.44 12.86
C GLY A 553 10.74 6.80 11.54
N GLU A 554 10.39 5.54 11.34
CA GLU A 554 10.82 4.70 10.22
C GLU A 554 9.87 4.75 8.99
N TYR A 555 8.66 5.26 9.19
CA TYR A 555 7.70 5.57 8.12
C TYR A 555 7.51 7.08 7.90
N ARG A 556 8.00 7.92 8.83
CA ARG A 556 8.22 9.39 8.70
C ARG A 556 9.20 9.70 7.57
#